data_AF-A0A2E5APX2-F1
#
_entry.id   AF-A0A2E5APX2-F1
#
_cell.length_a   1.000
_cell.length_b   1.000
_cell.length_c   1.000
_cell.angle_alpha   90.00
_cell.angle_beta   90.00
_cell.angle_gamma   90.00
#
_symmetry.space_group_name_H-M   'P 1'
#
loop_
_entity.id
_entity.type
_entity.pdbx_description
1 polymer ?
#
loop_
_entity_poly.entity_id
_entity_poly.type
_entity_poly.pdbx_seq_one_letter_code
_entity_poly.pdbx_strand_id
1 'polypeptide(L)'
;MKSIKIIINMSELGAGTRGSSLSYRSIVTASHNLNSDFFLKNKVEEIRNENNKLFGPGLPKNAKYIDEIILMYKRISNKIKSTCLNNKIPLIISGDHSNAGGTITGLREAFPNKKIGVFWIDAHADLHSPYTTPSGNIHGMPLATALKEDNIISKVNEVDSDTIKKWAKLKGQKAKIMPEHIIFLGVRDTEIQEDEMMKRLNIKKYSVDDIRKSLKRCINESLELLSECEIIYVSFDVDSLDPSISNGTGTSVENGFTVDEVKKILNLIANSGKLSCLEITEVNPILDTKGNAMSEAAFDILQDITNKLISK
;
A
#
# COMPACT_ATOMS: atom_id res chain seq x y z
N MET A 1 -5.54 5.60 -24.68
CA MET A 1 -5.08 5.64 -23.29
C MET A 1 -4.84 4.23 -22.77
N LYS A 2 -4.10 4.04 -21.68
CA LYS A 2 -3.97 2.73 -21.03
C LYS A 2 -5.31 2.33 -20.41
N SER A 3 -5.81 1.14 -20.73
CA SER A 3 -7.00 0.60 -20.05
C SER A 3 -6.66 0.19 -18.62
N ILE A 4 -7.64 0.18 -17.72
CA ILE A 4 -7.43 -0.29 -16.34
C ILE A 4 -7.63 -1.81 -16.20
N LYS A 5 -7.14 -2.37 -15.10
CA LYS A 5 -7.40 -3.75 -14.69
C LYS A 5 -7.56 -3.82 -13.18
N ILE A 6 -8.74 -4.25 -12.73
CA ILE A 6 -8.99 -4.50 -11.30
C ILE A 6 -8.35 -5.83 -10.91
N ILE A 7 -7.52 -5.78 -9.86
CA ILE A 7 -6.84 -6.94 -9.29
C ILE A 7 -7.21 -7.00 -7.82
N ILE A 8 -7.56 -8.19 -7.34
CA ILE A 8 -7.80 -8.40 -5.90
C ILE A 8 -6.75 -9.33 -5.33
N ASN A 9 -6.26 -9.00 -4.14
CA ASN A 9 -5.32 -9.81 -3.39
C ASN A 9 -5.70 -9.81 -1.91
N MET A 10 -6.55 -10.76 -1.52
CA MET A 10 -7.12 -10.82 -0.16
C MET A 10 -6.19 -11.51 0.85
N SER A 11 -4.87 -11.49 0.62
CA SER A 11 -3.92 -11.95 1.62
C SER A 11 -3.92 -11.01 2.81
N GLU A 12 -4.12 -11.56 4.01
CA GLU A 12 -4.06 -10.82 5.28
C GLU A 12 -2.91 -11.32 6.18
N LEU A 13 -2.02 -12.17 5.66
CA LEU A 13 -0.93 -12.79 6.40
C LEU A 13 -0.04 -11.79 7.15
N GLY A 14 0.20 -10.62 6.57
CA GLY A 14 1.06 -9.59 7.15
C GLY A 14 0.43 -8.82 8.30
N ALA A 15 -0.90 -8.81 8.42
CA ALA A 15 -1.63 -7.99 9.40
C ALA A 15 -1.51 -8.54 10.83
N GLY A 16 -1.59 -7.63 11.81
CA GLY A 16 -1.78 -7.97 13.22
C GLY A 16 -3.22 -8.34 13.58
N THR A 17 -4.19 -7.66 12.94
CA THR A 17 -5.63 -7.84 13.17
C THR A 17 -6.28 -8.47 11.95
N ARG A 18 -7.17 -9.45 12.16
CA ARG A 18 -7.82 -10.20 11.07
C ARG A 18 -9.07 -9.51 10.55
N GLY A 19 -9.37 -9.72 9.29
CA GLY A 19 -10.60 -9.26 8.61
C GLY A 19 -10.36 -8.51 7.31
N SER A 20 -9.12 -8.08 7.02
CA SER A 20 -8.80 -7.42 5.74
C SER A 20 -8.85 -8.37 4.53
N SER A 21 -8.95 -9.68 4.74
CA SER A 21 -9.27 -10.60 3.63
C SER A 21 -10.71 -10.45 3.11
N LEU A 22 -11.58 -9.70 3.80
CA LEU A 22 -12.96 -9.48 3.43
C LEU A 22 -13.18 -8.18 2.61
N SER A 23 -12.14 -7.35 2.46
CA SER A 23 -12.18 -6.01 1.81
C SER A 23 -12.92 -6.01 0.48
N TYR A 24 -12.58 -6.93 -0.43
CA TYR A 24 -13.17 -6.93 -1.76
C TYR A 24 -14.69 -7.15 -1.69
N ARG A 25 -15.15 -8.09 -0.86
CA ARG A 25 -16.57 -8.40 -0.76
C ARG A 25 -17.35 -7.25 -0.13
N SER A 26 -16.80 -6.59 0.88
CA SER A 26 -17.44 -5.43 1.51
C SER A 26 -17.49 -4.21 0.59
N ILE A 27 -16.45 -3.99 -0.23
CA ILE A 27 -16.43 -2.96 -1.28
C ILE A 27 -17.44 -3.28 -2.40
N VAL A 28 -17.59 -4.54 -2.80
CA VAL A 28 -18.65 -4.93 -3.74
C VAL A 28 -20.04 -4.64 -3.15
N THR A 29 -20.27 -4.93 -1.88
CA THR A 29 -21.52 -4.57 -1.19
C THR A 29 -21.76 -3.05 -1.22
N ALA A 30 -20.74 -2.25 -0.94
CA ALA A 30 -20.84 -0.78 -1.04
C ALA A 30 -21.22 -0.32 -2.46
N SER A 31 -20.68 -0.97 -3.50
CA SER A 31 -21.03 -0.65 -4.88
C SER A 31 -22.51 -0.88 -5.22
N HIS A 32 -23.13 -1.89 -4.61
CA HIS A 32 -24.56 -2.16 -4.77
C HIS A 32 -25.41 -1.11 -4.07
N ASN A 33 -25.01 -0.65 -2.88
CA ASN A 33 -25.71 0.42 -2.16
C ASN A 33 -25.76 1.73 -2.98
N LEU A 34 -24.74 1.98 -3.80
CA LEU A 34 -24.67 3.13 -4.71
C LEU A 34 -25.25 2.86 -6.12
N ASN A 35 -25.87 1.69 -6.35
CA ASN A 35 -26.37 1.25 -7.67
C ASN A 35 -25.32 1.38 -8.78
N SER A 36 -24.04 1.14 -8.45
CA SER A 36 -22.94 1.28 -9.38
C SER A 36 -22.74 0.02 -10.23
N ASP A 37 -22.53 0.21 -11.54
CA ASP A 37 -22.17 -0.86 -12.48
C ASP A 37 -20.65 -1.07 -12.58
N PHE A 38 -19.87 -0.53 -11.64
CA PHE A 38 -18.41 -0.56 -11.66
C PHE A 38 -17.84 -1.96 -11.88
N PHE A 39 -18.23 -2.94 -11.06
CA PHE A 39 -17.72 -4.31 -11.16
C PHE A 39 -18.34 -5.12 -12.30
N LEU A 40 -19.46 -4.65 -12.88
CA LEU A 40 -20.01 -5.20 -14.12
C LEU A 40 -19.14 -4.79 -15.31
N LYS A 41 -18.74 -3.51 -15.37
CA LYS A 41 -17.89 -2.96 -16.44
C LYS A 41 -16.43 -3.39 -16.33
N ASN A 42 -15.93 -3.58 -15.11
CA ASN A 42 -14.52 -3.81 -14.84
C ASN A 42 -14.26 -5.21 -14.29
N LYS A 43 -13.95 -6.16 -15.20
CA LYS A 43 -13.65 -7.55 -14.82
C LYS A 43 -12.46 -7.64 -13.87
N VAL A 44 -12.73 -8.22 -12.71
CA VAL A 44 -11.78 -8.48 -11.63
C VAL A 44 -10.95 -9.74 -11.90
N GLU A 45 -9.67 -9.69 -11.56
CA GLU A 45 -8.77 -10.84 -11.56
C GLU A 45 -8.18 -11.05 -10.16
N GLU A 46 -8.34 -12.25 -9.62
CA GLU A 46 -7.95 -12.59 -8.26
C GLU A 46 -6.56 -13.22 -8.20
N ILE A 47 -5.77 -12.80 -7.22
CA ILE A 47 -4.52 -13.46 -6.83
C ILE A 47 -4.84 -14.42 -5.68
N ARG A 48 -4.57 -15.70 -5.91
CA ARG A 48 -4.71 -16.73 -4.87
C ARG A 48 -3.82 -16.42 -3.67
N ASN A 49 -4.43 -16.31 -2.49
CA ASN A 49 -3.72 -16.11 -1.22
C ASN A 49 -3.37 -17.45 -0.53
N GLU A 50 -2.71 -17.36 0.63
CA GLU A 50 -2.39 -18.48 1.52
C GLU A 50 -2.95 -18.27 2.94
N ASN A 51 -4.12 -17.62 3.08
CA ASN A 51 -4.69 -17.34 4.41
C ASN A 51 -5.05 -18.61 5.20
N ASN A 52 -5.16 -19.77 4.55
CA ASN A 52 -5.27 -21.06 5.24
C ASN A 52 -4.07 -21.36 6.16
N LYS A 53 -2.95 -20.65 6.00
CA LYS A 53 -1.77 -20.77 6.85
C LYS A 53 -1.90 -20.03 8.18
N LEU A 54 -2.91 -19.16 8.32
CA LEU A 54 -3.23 -18.50 9.58
C LEU A 54 -3.65 -19.48 10.69
N PHE A 55 -4.05 -20.71 10.33
CA PHE A 55 -4.41 -21.78 11.27
C PHE A 55 -3.21 -22.64 11.71
N GLY A 56 -2.02 -22.35 11.21
CA GLY A 56 -0.79 -23.12 11.51
C GLY A 56 -0.13 -22.72 12.84
N PRO A 57 0.68 -23.62 13.44
CA PRO A 57 1.39 -23.31 14.68
C PRO A 57 2.66 -22.47 14.42
N GLY A 58 3.07 -21.67 15.42
CA GLY A 58 4.42 -21.14 15.62
C GLY A 58 5.00 -20.29 14.48
N LEU A 59 5.09 -18.98 14.68
CA LEU A 59 5.62 -18.05 13.67
C LEU A 59 6.96 -17.46 14.11
N PRO A 60 7.86 -17.13 13.16
CA PRO A 60 9.07 -16.37 13.49
C PRO A 60 8.68 -15.07 14.19
N LYS A 61 9.28 -14.81 15.35
CA LYS A 61 8.90 -13.70 16.24
C LYS A 61 8.91 -12.35 15.50
N ASN A 62 9.92 -12.13 14.67
CA ASN A 62 10.18 -10.83 14.04
C ASN A 62 9.77 -10.79 12.56
N ALA A 63 9.14 -11.83 12.03
CA ALA A 63 8.78 -11.94 10.62
C ALA A 63 7.68 -13.01 10.42
N LYS A 64 6.49 -12.73 10.92
CA LYS A 64 5.37 -13.67 10.91
C LYS A 64 4.96 -14.01 9.47
N TYR A 65 4.70 -15.30 9.21
CA TYR A 65 4.28 -15.83 7.91
C TYR A 65 5.24 -15.50 6.74
N ILE A 66 6.52 -15.28 7.00
CA ILE A 66 7.47 -14.85 5.98
C ILE A 66 7.60 -15.84 4.80
N ASP A 67 7.45 -17.14 5.02
CA ASP A 67 7.48 -18.14 3.95
C ASP A 67 6.32 -17.94 2.97
N GLU A 68 5.11 -17.78 3.49
CA GLU A 68 3.92 -17.50 2.71
C GLU A 68 4.00 -16.12 2.05
N ILE A 69 4.54 -15.11 2.73
CA ILE A 69 4.69 -13.78 2.17
C ILE A 69 5.69 -13.75 1.02
N ILE A 70 6.75 -14.56 1.06
CA ILE A 70 7.64 -14.77 -0.11
C ILE A 70 6.85 -15.31 -1.30
N LEU A 71 5.97 -16.28 -1.06
CA LEU A 71 5.11 -16.84 -2.10
C LEU A 71 4.10 -15.80 -2.63
N MET A 72 3.52 -14.99 -1.73
CA MET A 72 2.64 -13.89 -2.10
C MET A 72 3.36 -12.84 -2.93
N TYR A 73 4.58 -12.41 -2.55
CA TYR A 73 5.38 -11.47 -3.34
C TYR A 73 5.59 -11.98 -4.76
N LYS A 74 5.91 -13.27 -4.93
CA LYS A 74 6.05 -13.88 -6.26
C LYS A 74 4.74 -13.87 -7.06
N ARG A 75 3.59 -14.16 -6.44
CA ARG A 75 2.30 -14.17 -7.14
C ARG A 75 1.86 -12.76 -7.53
N ILE A 76 1.98 -11.81 -6.61
CA ILE A 76 1.68 -10.40 -6.81
C ILE A 76 2.59 -9.83 -7.89
N SER A 77 3.91 -10.00 -7.77
CA SER A 77 4.87 -9.42 -8.72
C SER A 77 4.62 -9.92 -10.15
N ASN A 78 4.40 -11.22 -10.34
CA ASN A 78 4.06 -11.80 -11.64
C ASN A 78 2.76 -11.21 -12.22
N LYS A 79 1.74 -11.03 -11.37
CA LYS A 79 0.46 -10.50 -11.80
C LYS A 79 0.56 -9.04 -12.21
N ILE A 80 1.19 -8.21 -11.38
CA ILE A 80 1.40 -6.79 -11.66
C ILE A 80 2.26 -6.61 -12.91
N LYS A 81 3.38 -7.35 -13.00
CA LYS A 81 4.25 -7.34 -14.17
C LYS A 81 3.48 -7.65 -15.46
N SER A 82 2.75 -8.77 -15.49
CA SER A 82 1.99 -9.15 -16.68
C SER A 82 0.91 -8.12 -17.05
N THR A 83 0.29 -7.48 -16.07
CA THR A 83 -0.72 -6.44 -16.28
C THR A 83 -0.12 -5.19 -16.91
N CYS A 84 1.02 -4.72 -16.37
CA CYS A 84 1.74 -3.57 -16.89
C CYS A 84 2.30 -3.83 -18.30
N LEU A 85 2.85 -5.03 -18.57
CA LEU A 85 3.35 -5.41 -19.90
C LEU A 85 2.23 -5.47 -20.96
N ASN A 86 0.99 -5.76 -20.54
CA ASN A 86 -0.20 -5.67 -21.40
C ASN A 86 -0.75 -4.23 -21.53
N ASN A 87 0.06 -3.22 -21.20
CA ASN A 87 -0.28 -1.79 -21.28
C ASN A 87 -1.54 -1.42 -20.48
N LYS A 88 -1.76 -2.09 -19.34
CA LYS A 88 -2.86 -1.79 -18.42
C LYS A 88 -2.36 -1.16 -17.13
N ILE A 89 -3.20 -0.30 -16.53
CA ILE A 89 -2.99 0.25 -15.19
C ILE A 89 -3.65 -0.71 -14.19
N PRO A 90 -2.89 -1.43 -13.35
CA PRO A 90 -3.46 -2.17 -12.23
C PRO A 90 -4.07 -1.22 -11.20
N LEU A 91 -5.33 -1.46 -10.87
CA LEU A 91 -6.00 -0.92 -9.68
C LEU A 91 -6.24 -2.10 -8.73
N ILE A 92 -5.53 -2.09 -7.62
CA ILE A 92 -5.41 -3.22 -6.70
C ILE A 92 -6.27 -2.95 -5.48
N ILE A 93 -7.06 -3.94 -5.07
CA ILE A 93 -7.66 -3.99 -3.74
C ILE A 93 -6.95 -5.12 -3.00
N SER A 94 -6.19 -4.79 -1.96
CA SER A 94 -5.43 -5.74 -1.15
C SER A 94 -6.06 -5.94 0.22
N GLY A 95 -5.65 -7.03 0.88
CA GLY A 95 -5.93 -7.25 2.29
C GLY A 95 -5.02 -6.38 3.13
N ASP A 96 -3.94 -6.95 3.65
CA ASP A 96 -2.97 -6.20 4.46
C ASP A 96 -1.91 -5.46 3.62
N HIS A 97 -1.21 -4.49 4.22
CA HIS A 97 -0.27 -3.62 3.50
C HIS A 97 1.07 -4.31 3.12
N SER A 98 1.39 -5.49 3.68
CA SER A 98 2.62 -6.21 3.31
C SER A 98 2.67 -6.54 1.82
N ASN A 99 1.49 -6.69 1.21
CA ASN A 99 1.28 -7.00 -0.20
C ASN A 99 1.91 -5.96 -1.14
N ALA A 100 2.02 -4.70 -0.70
CA ALA A 100 2.60 -3.62 -1.48
C ALA A 100 4.07 -3.86 -1.86
N GLY A 101 4.85 -4.58 -1.05
CA GLY A 101 6.21 -4.95 -1.45
C GLY A 101 6.25 -5.93 -2.63
N GLY A 102 5.24 -6.79 -2.76
CA GLY A 102 5.00 -7.61 -3.95
C GLY A 102 4.60 -6.76 -5.16
N THR A 103 3.73 -5.76 -4.96
CA THR A 103 3.32 -4.79 -5.99
C THR A 103 4.52 -4.02 -6.54
N ILE A 104 5.34 -3.42 -5.65
CA ILE A 104 6.55 -2.68 -6.01
C ILE A 104 7.55 -3.59 -6.75
N THR A 105 7.71 -4.84 -6.30
CA THR A 105 8.55 -5.83 -6.99
C THR A 105 8.05 -6.07 -8.42
N GLY A 106 6.74 -6.24 -8.62
CA GLY A 106 6.15 -6.40 -9.95
C GLY A 106 6.33 -5.19 -10.87
N LEU A 107 6.20 -3.98 -10.32
CA LEU A 107 6.46 -2.73 -11.06
C LEU A 107 7.92 -2.62 -11.47
N ARG A 108 8.87 -2.90 -10.57
CA ARG A 108 10.30 -2.92 -10.90
C ARG A 108 10.61 -3.96 -11.97
N GLU A 109 10.01 -5.13 -11.92
CA GLU A 109 10.18 -6.17 -12.94
C GLU A 109 9.58 -5.79 -14.30
N ALA A 110 8.46 -5.05 -14.33
CA ALA A 110 7.87 -4.54 -15.56
C ALA A 110 8.66 -3.37 -16.17
N PHE A 111 9.29 -2.57 -15.32
CA PHE A 111 9.98 -1.34 -15.69
C PHE A 111 11.41 -1.30 -15.13
N PRO A 112 12.30 -2.23 -15.56
CA PRO A 112 13.62 -2.41 -14.95
C PRO A 112 14.48 -1.14 -15.00
N ASN A 113 14.33 -0.34 -16.05
CA ASN A 113 15.15 0.85 -16.32
C ASN A 113 14.45 2.18 -16.00
N LYS A 114 13.18 2.17 -15.57
CA LYS A 114 12.46 3.41 -15.26
C LYS A 114 12.63 3.78 -13.78
N LYS A 115 12.65 5.07 -13.49
CA LYS A 115 12.50 5.59 -12.13
C LYS A 115 11.02 5.49 -11.74
N ILE A 116 10.79 5.00 -10.53
CA ILE A 116 9.44 4.74 -9.98
C ILE A 116 9.26 5.70 -8.82
N GLY A 117 8.33 6.64 -8.97
CA GLY A 117 7.86 7.49 -7.88
C GLY A 117 6.80 6.76 -7.07
N VAL A 118 6.82 6.94 -5.76
CA VAL A 118 5.86 6.33 -4.83
C VAL A 118 5.22 7.42 -4.01
N PHE A 119 3.89 7.51 -4.08
CA PHE A 119 3.11 8.18 -3.04
C PHE A 119 2.61 7.11 -2.08
N TRP A 120 2.97 7.27 -0.81
CA TRP A 120 2.55 6.40 0.27
C TRP A 120 1.59 7.19 1.15
N ILE A 121 0.29 6.92 1.00
CA ILE A 121 -0.80 7.62 1.68
C ILE A 121 -1.25 6.72 2.82
N ASP A 122 -0.84 7.05 4.03
CA ASP A 122 -0.82 6.12 5.16
C ASP A 122 -0.75 6.89 6.49
N ALA A 123 -1.26 6.31 7.58
CA ALA A 123 -0.96 6.79 8.94
C ALA A 123 0.44 6.37 9.43
N HIS A 124 0.99 5.29 8.90
CA HIS A 124 2.25 4.64 9.29
C HIS A 124 3.34 4.79 8.22
N ALA A 125 4.61 4.57 8.60
CA ALA A 125 5.72 4.70 7.66
C ALA A 125 6.07 3.39 6.94
N ASP A 126 5.74 2.23 7.52
CA ASP A 126 5.98 0.90 6.94
C ASP A 126 7.45 0.60 6.58
N LEU A 127 8.37 1.20 7.35
CA LEU A 127 9.82 1.14 7.20
C LEU A 127 10.49 0.16 8.15
N HIS A 128 9.73 -0.55 8.98
CA HIS A 128 10.32 -1.57 9.84
C HIS A 128 10.92 -2.74 9.06
N SER A 129 11.85 -3.42 9.72
CA SER A 129 12.40 -4.69 9.30
C SER A 129 12.31 -5.69 10.46
N PRO A 130 12.67 -6.97 10.27
CA PRO A 130 12.80 -7.90 11.39
C PRO A 130 13.73 -7.42 12.52
N TYR A 131 14.66 -6.50 12.21
CA TYR A 131 15.60 -5.94 13.18
C TYR A 131 14.99 -4.84 14.06
N THR A 132 13.92 -4.18 13.60
CA THR A 132 13.35 -3.00 14.27
C THR A 132 11.89 -3.16 14.69
N THR A 133 11.16 -4.09 14.07
CA THR A 133 9.73 -4.28 14.29
C THR A 133 9.39 -4.57 15.76
N PRO A 134 8.35 -3.93 16.34
CA PRO A 134 7.87 -4.27 17.68
C PRO A 134 7.00 -5.53 17.70
N SER A 135 6.37 -5.86 16.57
CA SER A 135 5.29 -6.87 16.51
C SER A 135 5.65 -8.12 15.71
N GLY A 136 6.59 -8.01 14.77
CA GLY A 136 6.91 -9.03 13.77
C GLY A 136 5.89 -9.17 12.64
N ASN A 137 4.84 -8.34 12.62
CA ASN A 137 3.85 -8.33 11.55
C ASN A 137 4.45 -7.64 10.32
N ILE A 138 4.45 -8.29 9.15
CA ILE A 138 5.16 -7.81 7.96
C ILE A 138 4.42 -6.66 7.25
N HIS A 139 3.16 -6.39 7.58
CA HIS A 139 2.44 -5.23 7.02
C HIS A 139 3.16 -3.90 7.27
N GLY A 140 3.85 -3.74 8.41
CA GLY A 140 4.67 -2.55 8.68
C GLY A 140 6.09 -2.58 8.07
N MET A 141 6.38 -3.47 7.13
CA MET A 141 7.72 -3.66 6.55
C MET A 141 7.86 -3.57 5.01
N PRO A 142 6.81 -3.34 4.18
CA PRO A 142 6.93 -3.47 2.74
C PRO A 142 7.93 -2.49 2.13
N LEU A 143 8.03 -1.26 2.64
CA LEU A 143 8.97 -0.27 2.11
C LEU A 143 10.42 -0.60 2.46
N ALA A 144 10.71 -1.17 3.63
CA ALA A 144 12.04 -1.68 3.95
C ALA A 144 12.49 -2.77 2.96
N THR A 145 11.58 -3.68 2.58
CA THR A 145 11.89 -4.68 1.54
C THR A 145 12.17 -4.03 0.17
N ALA A 146 11.45 -2.96 -0.14
CA ALA A 146 11.53 -2.26 -1.42
C ALA A 146 12.81 -1.43 -1.55
N LEU A 147 13.21 -0.77 -0.46
CA LEU A 147 14.43 0.01 -0.33
C LEU A 147 15.68 -0.85 -0.17
N LYS A 148 15.51 -2.14 0.17
CA LYS A 148 16.60 -3.05 0.56
C LYS A 148 17.39 -2.49 1.77
N GLU A 149 16.69 -1.87 2.71
CA GLU A 149 17.23 -1.31 3.95
C GLU A 149 16.75 -2.14 5.13
N ASP A 150 17.67 -2.52 6.01
CA ASP A 150 17.40 -3.31 7.22
C ASP A 150 17.29 -2.44 8.46
N ASN A 151 17.74 -1.19 8.39
CA ASN A 151 17.82 -0.24 9.49
C ASN A 151 18.63 -0.78 10.69
N ILE A 152 19.76 -1.43 10.40
CA ILE A 152 20.64 -2.06 11.41
C ILE A 152 21.11 -1.06 12.47
N ILE A 153 21.26 0.22 12.09
CA ILE A 153 21.69 1.29 13.01
C ILE A 153 20.72 1.42 14.19
N SER A 154 19.43 1.23 13.96
CA SER A 154 18.37 1.34 14.97
C SER A 154 17.82 -0.04 15.39
N LYS A 155 18.61 -1.11 15.21
CA LYS A 155 18.23 -2.49 15.57
C LYS A 155 17.89 -2.59 17.06
N VAL A 156 16.76 -3.22 17.36
CA VAL A 156 16.33 -3.59 18.73
C VAL A 156 16.09 -5.09 18.90
N ASN A 157 16.05 -5.86 17.81
CA ASN A 157 15.80 -7.29 17.84
C ASN A 157 16.99 -8.11 17.38
N GLU A 158 17.31 -9.19 18.10
CA GLU A 158 18.10 -10.29 17.55
C GLU A 158 17.24 -11.14 16.61
N VAL A 159 17.74 -11.37 15.39
CA VAL A 159 17.01 -12.05 14.31
C VAL A 159 17.72 -13.36 14.00
N ASP A 160 16.97 -14.46 13.99
CA ASP A 160 17.52 -15.79 13.74
C ASP A 160 17.98 -15.95 12.29
N SER A 161 18.92 -16.88 12.06
CA SER A 161 19.55 -17.05 10.75
C SER A 161 18.60 -17.48 9.63
N ASP A 162 17.48 -18.14 9.95
CA ASP A 162 16.50 -18.56 8.97
C ASP A 162 15.65 -17.37 8.52
N THR A 163 15.18 -16.55 9.48
CA THR A 163 14.52 -15.28 9.19
C THR A 163 15.39 -14.36 8.35
N ILE A 164 16.69 -14.22 8.65
CA ILE A 164 17.62 -13.40 7.85
C ILE A 164 17.67 -13.87 6.39
N LYS A 165 17.77 -15.19 6.16
CA LYS A 165 17.80 -15.77 4.81
C LYS A 165 16.49 -15.52 4.06
N LYS A 166 15.35 -15.64 4.74
CA LYS A 166 14.02 -15.43 4.16
C LYS A 166 13.76 -13.94 3.89
N TRP A 167 14.16 -13.06 4.79
CA TRP A 167 14.09 -11.61 4.61
C TRP A 167 14.94 -11.15 3.42
N ALA A 168 16.14 -11.72 3.24
CA ALA A 168 16.96 -11.46 2.06
C ALA A 168 16.27 -11.85 0.74
N LYS A 169 15.43 -12.90 0.73
CA LYS A 169 14.62 -13.27 -0.45
C LYS A 169 13.57 -12.22 -0.78
N LEU A 170 12.88 -11.67 0.24
CA LEU A 170 11.91 -10.58 0.04
C LEU A 170 12.57 -9.32 -0.49
N LYS A 171 13.71 -8.92 0.08
CA LYS A 171 14.49 -7.77 -0.38
C LYS A 171 15.03 -7.94 -1.80
N GLY A 172 15.47 -9.14 -2.16
CA GLY A 172 16.13 -9.38 -3.44
C GLY A 172 17.54 -8.77 -3.51
N GLN A 173 18.15 -8.83 -4.69
CA GLN A 173 19.56 -8.44 -4.87
C GLN A 173 19.77 -6.92 -4.93
N LYS A 174 18.80 -6.19 -5.49
CA LYS A 174 18.84 -4.74 -5.71
C LYS A 174 17.59 -4.09 -5.10
N ALA A 175 17.74 -2.84 -4.66
CA ALA A 175 16.60 -2.03 -4.27
C ALA A 175 15.65 -1.82 -5.47
N LYS A 176 14.35 -1.84 -5.19
CA LYS A 176 13.29 -1.68 -6.21
C LYS A 176 12.88 -0.21 -6.39
N ILE A 177 13.02 0.60 -5.35
CA ILE A 177 12.79 2.05 -5.33
C ILE A 177 13.90 2.72 -4.52
N MET A 178 14.08 4.03 -4.72
CA MET A 178 15.04 4.83 -3.97
C MET A 178 14.31 5.74 -2.97
N PRO A 179 14.90 6.07 -1.81
CA PRO A 179 14.25 6.92 -0.80
C PRO A 179 13.78 8.28 -1.32
N GLU A 180 14.58 8.92 -2.17
CA GLU A 180 14.27 10.23 -2.78
C GLU A 180 13.07 10.20 -3.73
N HIS A 181 12.60 9.00 -4.11
CA HIS A 181 11.42 8.81 -4.94
C HIS A 181 10.16 8.45 -4.12
N ILE A 182 10.22 8.51 -2.78
CA ILE A 182 9.09 8.25 -1.89
C ILE A 182 8.57 9.57 -1.33
N ILE A 183 7.26 9.74 -1.40
CA ILE A 183 6.52 10.85 -0.79
C ILE A 183 5.50 10.27 0.18
N PHE A 184 5.70 10.52 1.47
CA PHE A 184 4.73 10.18 2.52
C PHE A 184 3.67 11.26 2.66
N LEU A 185 2.40 10.85 2.70
CA LEU A 185 1.25 11.73 2.93
C LEU A 185 0.44 11.18 4.12
N GLY A 186 0.38 11.93 5.22
CA GLY A 186 -0.47 11.59 6.36
C GLY A 186 0.21 10.81 7.49
N VAL A 187 1.47 10.40 7.33
CA VAL A 187 2.23 9.65 8.33
C VAL A 187 2.28 10.40 9.66
N ARG A 188 1.80 9.76 10.72
CA ARG A 188 1.60 10.36 12.04
C ARG A 188 1.62 9.37 13.21
N ASP A 189 1.70 8.07 12.96
CA ASP A 189 1.93 7.04 13.98
C ASP A 189 3.15 6.20 13.59
N THR A 190 4.27 6.39 14.29
CA THR A 190 5.56 5.81 13.95
C THR A 190 6.37 5.51 15.19
N GLU A 191 7.21 4.48 15.11
CA GLU A 191 8.25 4.22 16.10
C GLU A 191 9.53 5.01 15.80
N ILE A 192 10.33 5.23 16.85
CA ILE A 192 11.59 5.99 16.78
C ILE A 192 12.54 5.47 15.70
N GLN A 193 12.58 4.15 15.49
CA GLN A 193 13.42 3.53 14.47
C GLN A 193 13.03 3.96 13.06
N GLU A 194 11.74 4.13 12.79
CA GLU A 194 11.24 4.60 11.49
C GLU A 194 11.53 6.09 11.30
N ASP A 195 11.31 6.91 12.35
CA ASP A 195 11.63 8.33 12.33
C ASP A 195 13.11 8.60 12.05
N GLU A 196 14.00 7.87 12.72
CA GLU A 196 15.45 7.94 12.48
C GLU A 196 15.80 7.56 11.04
N MET A 197 15.18 6.50 10.50
CA MET A 197 15.42 6.07 9.13
C MET A 197 14.89 7.09 8.11
N MET A 198 13.68 7.62 8.29
CA MET A 198 13.12 8.66 7.42
C MET A 198 14.03 9.90 7.39
N LYS A 199 14.52 10.34 8.56
CA LYS A 199 15.43 11.48 8.67
C LYS A 199 16.76 11.20 7.98
N ARG A 200 17.36 10.03 8.22
CA ARG A 200 18.65 9.63 7.65
C ARG A 200 18.59 9.50 6.13
N LEU A 201 17.50 8.96 5.60
CA LEU A 201 17.28 8.80 4.17
C LEU A 201 16.67 10.03 3.49
N ASN A 202 16.38 11.08 4.26
CA ASN A 202 15.76 12.32 3.80
C ASN A 202 14.48 12.09 2.98
N ILE A 203 13.61 11.18 3.45
CA ILE A 203 12.34 10.88 2.78
C ILE A 203 11.38 12.06 2.96
N LYS A 204 10.79 12.52 1.86
CA LYS A 204 9.84 13.63 1.89
C LYS A 204 8.54 13.17 2.55
N LYS A 205 8.08 13.91 3.56
CA LYS A 205 6.77 13.71 4.20
C LYS A 205 5.97 15.00 4.29
N TYR A 206 4.66 14.89 4.16
CA TYR A 206 3.69 15.94 4.45
C TYR A 206 2.68 15.41 5.47
N SER A 207 2.49 16.15 6.55
CA SER A 207 1.43 15.87 7.52
C SER A 207 0.05 16.16 6.93
N VAL A 208 -1.00 15.68 7.59
CA VAL A 208 -2.39 16.02 7.23
C VAL A 208 -2.60 17.54 7.27
N ASP A 209 -2.00 18.24 8.25
CA ASP A 209 -2.05 19.70 8.37
C ASP A 209 -1.34 20.42 7.22
N ASP A 210 -0.19 19.92 6.76
CA ASP A 210 0.51 20.51 5.60
C ASP A 210 -0.38 20.45 4.34
N ILE A 211 -1.04 19.31 4.14
CA ILE A 211 -1.97 19.10 3.03
C ILE A 211 -3.20 20.00 3.15
N ARG A 212 -3.80 20.13 4.35
CA ARG A 212 -4.93 21.03 4.58
C ARG A 212 -4.58 22.49 4.34
N LYS A 213 -3.39 22.92 4.75
CA LYS A 213 -2.89 24.29 4.50
C LYS A 213 -2.72 24.57 3.01
N SER A 214 -2.16 23.63 2.24
CA SER A 214 -1.91 23.87 0.81
C SER A 214 -1.76 22.60 -0.03
N LEU A 215 -2.86 21.88 -0.23
CA LEU A 215 -2.91 20.62 -0.97
C LEU A 215 -2.24 20.71 -2.35
N LYS A 216 -2.61 21.71 -3.16
CA LYS A 216 -2.06 21.88 -4.51
C LYS A 216 -0.55 22.11 -4.50
N ARG A 217 -0.04 22.90 -3.55
CA ARG A 217 1.40 23.15 -3.42
C ARG A 217 2.13 21.86 -3.08
N CYS A 218 1.69 21.15 -2.05
CA CYS A 218 2.32 19.90 -1.61
C CYS A 218 2.39 18.86 -2.73
N ILE A 219 1.29 18.66 -3.47
CA ILE A 219 1.28 17.70 -4.58
C ILE A 219 2.12 18.18 -5.77
N ASN A 220 2.11 19.47 -6.12
CA ASN A 220 2.93 19.99 -7.21
C ASN A 220 4.44 19.91 -6.89
N GLU A 221 4.86 20.29 -5.69
CA GLU A 221 6.24 20.14 -5.23
C GLU A 221 6.67 18.66 -5.25
N SER A 222 5.79 17.76 -4.83
CA SER A 222 6.04 16.31 -4.89
C SER A 222 6.23 15.82 -6.32
N LEU A 223 5.39 16.27 -7.26
CA LEU A 223 5.50 15.91 -8.68
C LEU A 223 6.76 16.51 -9.34
N GLU A 224 7.24 17.65 -8.86
CA GLU A 224 8.51 18.25 -9.28
C GLU A 224 9.71 17.45 -8.78
N LEU A 225 9.70 17.03 -7.51
CA LEU A 225 10.70 16.11 -6.95
C LEU A 225 10.72 14.77 -7.72
N LEU A 226 9.55 14.29 -8.13
CA LEU A 226 9.39 13.07 -8.94
C LEU A 226 9.41 13.34 -10.45
N SER A 227 9.95 14.48 -10.90
CA SER A 227 9.96 14.88 -12.32
C SER A 227 10.71 13.86 -13.19
N GLU A 228 11.80 13.29 -12.69
CA GLU A 228 12.58 12.25 -13.37
C GLU A 228 11.93 10.86 -13.30
N CYS A 229 10.92 10.64 -12.45
CA CYS A 229 10.19 9.38 -12.41
C CYS A 229 9.25 9.27 -13.61
N GLU A 230 9.42 8.24 -14.43
CA GLU A 230 8.55 8.02 -15.60
C GLU A 230 7.22 7.34 -15.24
N ILE A 231 7.15 6.69 -14.08
CA ILE A 231 5.91 6.10 -13.57
C ILE A 231 5.70 6.45 -12.10
N ILE A 232 4.45 6.54 -11.69
CA ILE A 232 4.04 6.73 -10.31
C ILE A 232 3.20 5.54 -9.85
N TYR A 233 3.55 5.00 -8.69
CA TYR A 233 2.74 4.10 -7.89
C TYR A 233 2.13 4.88 -6.72
N VAL A 234 0.85 4.66 -6.46
CA VAL A 234 0.20 5.13 -5.25
C VAL A 234 -0.21 3.92 -4.43
N SER A 235 0.27 3.85 -3.19
CA SER A 235 -0.29 2.97 -2.18
C SER A 235 -1.15 3.81 -1.25
N PHE A 236 -2.43 3.45 -1.13
CA PHE A 236 -3.39 4.10 -0.27
C PHE A 236 -3.86 3.13 0.80
N ASP A 237 -3.37 3.33 2.02
CA ASP A 237 -3.92 2.73 3.23
C ASP A 237 -5.14 3.53 3.69
N VAL A 238 -6.24 2.83 3.95
CA VAL A 238 -7.47 3.47 4.42
C VAL A 238 -7.37 3.97 5.86
N ASP A 239 -6.37 3.56 6.65
CA ASP A 239 -6.10 4.12 7.97
C ASP A 239 -5.54 5.56 7.93
N SER A 240 -5.13 6.02 6.76
CA SER A 240 -4.85 7.43 6.52
C SER A 240 -6.11 8.29 6.60
N LEU A 241 -7.31 7.69 6.49
CA LEU A 241 -8.58 8.36 6.73
C LEU A 241 -8.83 8.55 8.23
N ASP A 242 -9.52 9.64 8.57
CA ASP A 242 -9.85 9.93 9.95
C ASP A 242 -10.89 8.91 10.52
N PRO A 243 -10.73 8.44 11.76
CA PRO A 243 -11.69 7.55 12.44
C PRO A 243 -13.12 8.11 12.53
N SER A 244 -13.30 9.44 12.42
CA SER A 244 -14.63 10.05 12.29
C SER A 244 -15.38 9.58 11.04
N ILE A 245 -14.70 9.07 10.02
CA ILE A 245 -15.30 8.34 8.91
C ILE A 245 -15.68 6.93 9.37
N SER A 246 -14.69 6.09 9.71
CA SER A 246 -14.91 4.73 10.20
C SER A 246 -13.65 4.18 10.90
N ASN A 247 -13.84 3.22 11.81
CA ASN A 247 -12.77 2.39 12.39
C ASN A 247 -12.57 1.06 11.64
N GLY A 248 -13.10 0.93 10.42
CA GLY A 248 -13.02 -0.27 9.60
C GLY A 248 -11.62 -0.55 9.03
N THR A 249 -10.58 -0.51 9.86
CA THR A 249 -9.17 -0.82 9.58
C THR A 249 -8.50 -1.39 10.83
N GLY A 250 -7.40 -2.13 10.68
CA GLY A 250 -6.70 -2.77 11.80
C GLY A 250 -6.02 -1.79 12.78
N THR A 251 -5.63 -0.61 12.31
CA THR A 251 -4.77 0.36 13.01
C THR A 251 -5.29 1.79 12.80
N SER A 252 -6.47 2.11 13.34
CA SER A 252 -7.06 3.45 13.19
C SER A 252 -6.28 4.53 13.95
N VAL A 253 -5.94 5.64 13.29
CA VAL A 253 -5.18 6.75 13.89
C VAL A 253 -5.93 8.07 13.70
N GLU A 254 -6.15 8.82 14.79
CA GLU A 254 -6.85 10.12 14.77
C GLU A 254 -6.15 11.19 13.92
N ASN A 255 -6.87 12.26 13.59
CA ASN A 255 -6.40 13.40 12.81
C ASN A 255 -6.01 13.03 11.37
N GLY A 256 -6.76 12.09 10.78
CA GLY A 256 -6.57 11.61 9.41
C GLY A 256 -7.24 12.50 8.35
N PHE A 257 -7.17 12.04 7.10
CA PHE A 257 -7.81 12.68 5.96
C PHE A 257 -9.32 12.40 5.90
N THR A 258 -10.04 13.31 5.26
CA THR A 258 -11.40 13.07 4.77
C THR A 258 -11.36 12.35 3.42
N VAL A 259 -12.46 11.71 3.04
CA VAL A 259 -12.62 11.05 1.73
C VAL A 259 -12.38 12.03 0.57
N ASP A 260 -12.90 13.26 0.68
CA ASP A 260 -12.75 14.30 -0.35
C ASP A 260 -11.29 14.79 -0.48
N GLU A 261 -10.53 14.88 0.62
CA GLU A 261 -9.11 15.20 0.59
C GLU A 261 -8.31 14.13 -0.18
N VAL A 262 -8.55 12.85 0.09
CA VAL A 262 -7.90 11.75 -0.65
C VAL A 262 -8.28 11.77 -2.13
N LYS A 263 -9.56 11.96 -2.47
CA LYS A 263 -10.00 12.10 -3.87
C LYS A 263 -9.27 13.25 -4.57
N LYS A 264 -9.10 14.40 -3.93
CA LYS A 264 -8.35 15.54 -4.47
C LYS A 264 -6.87 15.22 -4.68
N ILE A 265 -6.23 14.55 -3.72
CA ILE A 265 -4.83 14.10 -3.82
C ILE A 265 -4.67 13.18 -5.05
N LEU A 266 -5.47 12.12 -5.13
CA LEU A 266 -5.39 11.14 -6.22
C LEU A 266 -5.67 11.76 -7.58
N ASN A 267 -6.66 12.67 -7.66
CA ASN A 267 -6.97 13.37 -8.90
C ASN A 267 -5.82 14.26 -9.38
N LEU A 268 -5.11 14.94 -8.48
CA LEU A 268 -3.91 15.72 -8.86
C LEU A 268 -2.76 14.82 -9.29
N ILE A 269 -2.52 13.70 -8.61
CA ILE A 269 -1.51 12.72 -9.01
C ILE A 269 -1.85 12.14 -10.39
N ALA A 270 -3.11 11.75 -10.64
CA ALA A 270 -3.57 11.28 -11.94
C ALA A 270 -3.50 12.36 -13.03
N ASN A 271 -3.59 13.64 -12.67
CA ASN A 271 -3.42 14.74 -13.62
C ASN A 271 -2.02 14.77 -14.24
N SER A 272 -0.98 14.30 -13.53
CA SER A 272 0.39 14.20 -14.06
C SER A 272 0.53 13.27 -15.27
N GLY A 273 -0.42 12.35 -15.48
CA GLY A 273 -0.33 11.33 -16.54
C GLY A 273 0.67 10.20 -16.27
N LYS A 274 1.36 10.23 -15.12
CA LYS A 274 2.37 9.23 -14.75
C LYS A 274 1.83 8.08 -13.89
N LEU A 275 0.62 8.21 -13.32
CA LEU A 275 -0.01 7.17 -12.50
C LEU A 275 -0.11 5.86 -13.29
N SER A 276 0.63 4.85 -12.83
CA SER A 276 0.77 3.56 -13.50
C SER A 276 0.31 2.38 -12.65
N CYS A 277 0.04 2.59 -11.36
CA CYS A 277 -0.52 1.60 -10.45
C CYS A 277 -1.12 2.31 -9.23
N LEU A 278 -2.28 1.85 -8.76
CA LEU A 278 -2.90 2.27 -7.51
C LEU A 278 -3.26 1.02 -6.70
N GLU A 279 -2.99 1.04 -5.41
CA GLU A 279 -3.38 -0.01 -4.45
C GLU A 279 -4.17 0.60 -3.31
N ILE A 280 -5.31 0.01 -2.97
CA ILE A 280 -6.16 0.34 -1.83
C ILE A 280 -6.13 -0.86 -0.88
N THR A 281 -5.74 -0.63 0.38
CA THR A 281 -5.43 -1.70 1.34
C THR A 281 -6.07 -1.48 2.71
N GLU A 282 -5.96 -2.47 3.61
CA GLU A 282 -6.33 -2.44 5.04
C GLU A 282 -7.80 -2.13 5.38
N VAL A 283 -8.71 -2.21 4.40
CA VAL A 283 -10.14 -2.21 4.70
C VAL A 283 -10.49 -3.43 5.55
N ASN A 284 -11.00 -3.24 6.75
CA ASN A 284 -11.44 -4.30 7.63
C ASN A 284 -12.92 -4.10 8.03
N PRO A 285 -13.87 -4.72 7.31
CA PRO A 285 -15.29 -4.53 7.58
C PRO A 285 -15.74 -5.10 8.93
N ILE A 286 -14.95 -5.98 9.57
CA ILE A 286 -15.30 -6.57 10.88
C ILE A 286 -15.12 -5.56 12.01
N LEU A 287 -14.23 -4.57 11.84
CA LEU A 287 -13.97 -3.51 12.81
C LEU A 287 -14.83 -2.27 12.56
N ASP A 288 -15.59 -2.25 11.47
CA ASP A 288 -16.45 -1.13 11.12
C ASP A 288 -17.70 -1.11 11.99
N THR A 289 -17.73 -0.21 12.97
CA THR A 289 -18.88 -0.02 13.87
C THR A 289 -20.02 0.78 13.24
N LYS A 290 -19.85 1.28 12.01
CA LYS A 290 -20.84 2.03 11.24
C LYS A 290 -21.36 1.20 10.06
N GLY A 291 -21.32 -0.12 10.18
CA GLY A 291 -21.86 -1.07 9.23
C GLY A 291 -20.90 -1.40 8.10
N ASN A 292 -20.62 -0.44 7.22
CA ASN A 292 -19.72 -0.65 6.06
C ASN A 292 -19.07 0.66 5.57
N ALA A 293 -19.02 1.69 6.41
CA ALA A 293 -18.64 3.04 6.04
C ALA A 293 -17.23 3.14 5.45
N MET A 294 -16.26 2.34 5.94
CA MET A 294 -14.91 2.31 5.38
C MET A 294 -14.89 1.74 3.96
N SER A 295 -15.65 0.66 3.71
CA SER A 295 -15.76 0.09 2.36
C SER A 295 -16.50 1.02 1.40
N GLU A 296 -17.48 1.78 1.90
CA GLU A 296 -18.17 2.83 1.13
C GLU A 296 -17.23 3.97 0.75
N ALA A 297 -16.42 4.45 1.69
CA ALA A 297 -15.37 5.43 1.44
C ALA A 297 -14.33 4.92 0.43
N ALA A 298 -13.81 3.71 0.63
CA ALA A 298 -12.85 3.09 -0.28
C ALA A 298 -13.44 2.89 -1.69
N PHE A 299 -14.72 2.51 -1.79
CA PHE A 299 -15.40 2.37 -3.07
C PHE A 299 -15.63 3.71 -3.78
N ASP A 300 -16.06 4.76 -3.07
CA ASP A 300 -16.22 6.10 -3.65
C ASP A 300 -14.89 6.61 -4.23
N ILE A 301 -13.79 6.44 -3.48
CA ILE A 301 -12.43 6.78 -3.94
C ILE A 301 -12.05 5.96 -5.18
N LEU A 302 -12.23 4.63 -5.14
CA LEU A 302 -11.91 3.73 -6.25
C LEU A 302 -12.69 4.09 -7.52
N GLN A 303 -13.97 4.39 -7.39
CA GLN A 303 -14.83 4.74 -8.51
C GLN A 303 -14.43 6.09 -9.11
N ASP A 304 -14.19 7.11 -8.27
CA ASP A 304 -13.76 8.44 -8.71
C ASP A 304 -12.46 8.40 -9.51
N ILE A 305 -11.42 7.77 -8.96
CA ILE A 305 -10.12 7.69 -9.63
C ILE A 305 -10.16 6.84 -10.90
N THR A 306 -11.00 5.79 -10.92
CA THR A 306 -11.20 4.98 -12.13
C THR A 306 -11.86 5.79 -13.24
N ASN A 307 -12.92 6.53 -12.92
CA ASN A 307 -13.59 7.41 -13.88
C ASN A 307 -12.62 8.44 -14.45
N LYS A 308 -11.78 9.04 -13.59
CA LYS A 308 -10.73 9.98 -13.99
C LYS A 308 -9.71 9.37 -14.94
N LEU A 309 -9.30 8.11 -14.71
CA LEU A 309 -8.33 7.41 -15.55
C LEU A 309 -8.91 6.98 -16.91
N ILE A 310 -10.21 6.65 -16.95
CA ILE A 310 -10.90 6.23 -18.18
C ILE A 310 -11.35 7.43 -19.02
N SER A 311 -11.73 8.56 -18.40
CA SER A 311 -12.02 9.82 -19.12
C SER A 311 -10.76 10.47 -19.73
N LYS A 312 -9.60 9.96 -19.29
CA LYS A 312 -8.30 9.93 -19.96
C LYS A 312 -8.31 10.24 -21.44
#